data_AF-A0A9D5SUE5-F1
#
_entry.id   AF-A0A9D5SUE5-F1
#
_cell.length_a   1.000
_cell.length_b   1.000
_cell.length_c   1.000
_cell.angle_alpha   90.00
_cell.angle_beta   90.00
_cell.angle_gamma   90.00
#
_symmetry.space_group_name_H-M   'P 1'
#
loop_
_entity.id
_entity.type
_entity.pdbx_description
1 polymer ?
#
loop_
_entity_poly.entity_id
_entity_poly.type
_entity_poly.pdbx_seq_one_letter_code
_entity_poly.pdbx_strand_id
1 'polypeptide(L)'
;MSMDIIRLAGCAVVACMLVLVVQQYRPDMAAAVSIAAGVVLFAAVLGCISPLITELTRISQSVGTDSSLITPVLKAFGVCLVAQLASDVCRDGGQAALASRIELAGKVAIVLLTLPLLQRVLDLSVNIINGV
;
A
#
# COMPACT_ATOMS: atom_id res chain seq x y z
N MET A 1 -7.28 -13.37 -9.87
CA MET A 1 -5.86 -12.92 -9.80
C MET A 1 -5.25 -12.69 -11.19
N SER A 2 -5.13 -13.71 -12.05
CA SER A 2 -4.54 -13.53 -13.40
C SER A 2 -5.36 -12.59 -14.30
N MET A 3 -6.69 -12.68 -14.29
CA MET A 3 -7.57 -11.78 -15.05
C MET A 3 -7.59 -10.34 -14.51
N ASP A 4 -7.37 -10.16 -13.21
CA ASP A 4 -7.42 -8.84 -12.57
C ASP A 4 -6.16 -8.03 -12.88
N ILE A 5 -4.98 -8.68 -12.84
CA ILE A 5 -3.70 -8.04 -13.19
C ILE A 5 -3.65 -7.63 -14.66
N ILE A 6 -4.14 -8.48 -15.57
CA ILE A 6 -4.16 -8.16 -17.00
C ILE A 6 -5.11 -6.98 -17.27
N ARG A 7 -6.29 -6.96 -16.64
CA ARG A 7 -7.24 -5.83 -16.75
C ARG A 7 -6.66 -4.55 -16.16
N LEU A 8 -6.03 -4.62 -14.99
CA LEU A 8 -5.41 -3.48 -14.34
C LEU A 8 -4.26 -2.90 -15.18
N ALA A 9 -3.39 -3.75 -15.72
CA ALA A 9 -2.31 -3.33 -16.63
C ALA A 9 -2.86 -2.69 -17.91
N GLY A 10 -3.90 -3.27 -18.50
CA GLY A 10 -4.57 -2.70 -19.67
C GLY A 10 -5.18 -1.32 -19.39
N CYS A 11 -5.91 -1.17 -18.28
CA CYS A 11 -6.44 0.11 -17.83
C CYS A 11 -5.32 1.13 -17.58
N ALA A 12 -4.20 0.72 -16.98
CA ALA A 12 -3.07 1.60 -16.73
C ALA A 12 -2.43 2.13 -18.02
N VAL A 13 -2.25 1.28 -19.03
CA VAL A 13 -1.71 1.68 -20.34
C VAL A 13 -2.64 2.67 -21.05
N VAL A 14 -3.95 2.39 -21.06
CA VAL A 14 -4.95 3.29 -21.66
C VAL A 14 -5.01 4.62 -20.94
N ALA A 15 -5.00 4.61 -19.60
CA ALA A 15 -4.95 5.84 -18.79
C ALA A 15 -3.67 6.65 -19.07
N CYS A 16 -2.51 5.99 -19.17
CA CYS A 16 -1.25 6.64 -19.52
C CYS A 16 -1.31 7.31 -20.90
N MET A 17 -1.85 6.61 -21.91
CA MET A 17 -2.06 7.19 -23.25
C MET A 17 -2.98 8.42 -23.20
N LEU A 18 -4.09 8.37 -22.46
CA LEU A 18 -5.00 9.50 -22.27
C LEU A 18 -4.30 10.71 -21.63
N VAL A 19 -3.52 10.48 -20.57
CA VAL A 19 -2.74 11.53 -19.88
C VAL A 19 -1.76 12.19 -20.85
N LEU A 20 -1.01 11.41 -21.64
CA LEU A 20 -0.06 11.92 -22.63
C LEU A 20 -0.73 12.77 -23.71
N VAL A 21 -1.91 12.36 -24.20
CA VAL A 21 -2.68 13.13 -25.18
C VAL A 21 -3.15 14.45 -24.57
N VAL A 22 -3.72 14.43 -23.35
CA VAL A 22 -4.17 15.67 -22.68
C VAL A 22 -3.01 16.63 -22.44
N GLN A 23 -1.83 16.10 -22.10
CA GLN A 23 -0.62 16.90 -21.87
C GLN A 23 -0.17 17.66 -23.14
N GLN A 24 -0.42 17.12 -24.33
CA GLN A 24 -0.12 17.82 -25.59
C GLN A 24 -1.08 18.99 -25.88
N TYR A 25 -2.35 18.89 -25.48
CA TYR A 25 -3.35 19.93 -25.76
C TYR A 25 -3.48 20.98 -24.64
N ARG A 26 -3.38 20.57 -23.38
CA ARG A 26 -3.56 21.42 -22.19
C ARG A 26 -2.63 20.97 -21.05
N PRO A 27 -1.37 21.42 -21.03
CA PRO A 27 -0.42 21.05 -19.98
C PRO A 27 -0.87 21.47 -18.57
N ASP A 28 -1.63 22.56 -18.45
CA ASP A 28 -2.20 23.03 -17.18
C ASP A 28 -3.16 22.02 -16.52
N MET A 29 -3.83 21.18 -17.32
CA MET A 29 -4.78 20.16 -16.84
C MET A 29 -4.14 18.77 -16.70
N ALA A 30 -2.93 18.57 -17.23
CA ALA A 30 -2.30 17.25 -17.31
C ALA A 30 -2.05 16.64 -15.92
N ALA A 31 -1.60 17.45 -14.96
CA ALA A 31 -1.37 17.01 -13.58
C ALA A 31 -2.67 16.59 -12.88
N ALA A 32 -3.79 17.30 -13.12
CA ALA A 32 -5.08 16.95 -12.53
C ALA A 32 -5.59 15.60 -13.09
N VAL A 33 -5.40 15.37 -14.39
CA VAL A 33 -5.80 14.11 -15.05
C VAL A 33 -4.90 12.95 -14.63
N SER A 34 -3.58 13.15 -14.46
CA SER A 34 -2.68 12.10 -13.98
C SER A 34 -3.01 11.69 -12.55
N ILE A 35 -3.27 12.65 -11.66
CA ILE A 35 -3.69 12.39 -10.28
C ILE A 35 -5.02 11.62 -10.27
N ALA A 36 -6.02 12.05 -11.05
CA ALA A 36 -7.30 11.35 -11.13
C ALA A 36 -7.14 9.91 -11.64
N ALA A 37 -6.35 9.71 -12.70
CA ALA A 37 -6.03 8.38 -13.23
C ALA A 37 -5.31 7.51 -12.18
N GLY A 38 -4.32 8.06 -11.49
CA GLY A 38 -3.60 7.39 -10.41
C GLY A 38 -4.52 6.93 -9.28
N VAL A 39 -5.43 7.79 -8.83
CA VAL A 39 -6.42 7.45 -7.78
C VAL A 39 -7.37 6.33 -8.25
N VAL A 40 -7.85 6.36 -9.49
CA VAL A 40 -8.72 5.30 -10.05
C VAL A 40 -7.99 3.97 -10.12
N LEU A 41 -6.74 3.96 -10.62
CA LEU A 41 -5.93 2.75 -10.67
C LEU A 41 -5.62 2.21 -9.27
N PHE A 42 -5.31 3.09 -8.33
CA PHE A 42 -5.07 2.71 -6.95
C PHE A 42 -6.32 2.11 -6.28
N ALA A 43 -7.50 2.67 -6.52
CA ALA A 43 -8.77 2.11 -6.06
C ALA A 43 -9.02 0.71 -6.64
N ALA A 44 -8.68 0.48 -7.92
CA ALA A 44 -8.77 -0.84 -8.55
C ALA A 44 -7.80 -1.86 -7.91
N VAL A 45 -6.59 -1.43 -7.52
CA VAL A 45 -5.62 -2.26 -6.77
C VAL A 45 -6.17 -2.65 -5.39
N LEU A 46 -6.83 -1.72 -4.68
CA LEU A 46 -7.45 -2.03 -3.38
C LEU A 46 -8.52 -3.13 -3.49
N GLY A 47 -9.25 -3.18 -4.60
CA GLY A 47 -10.18 -4.29 -4.88
C GLY A 47 -9.48 -5.65 -5.01
N CYS A 48 -8.25 -5.68 -5.53
CA CYS A 48 -7.46 -6.90 -5.68
C CYS A 48 -6.86 -7.41 -4.36
N ILE A 49 -6.79 -6.56 -3.32
CA ILE A 49 -6.23 -6.90 -2.01
C ILE A 49 -7.22 -7.71 -1.15
N SER A 50 -8.53 -7.61 -1.41
CA SER A 50 -9.57 -8.35 -0.68
C SER A 50 -9.26 -9.85 -0.46
N PRO A 51 -8.93 -10.65 -1.50
CA PRO A 51 -8.60 -12.08 -1.31
C PRO A 51 -7.38 -12.30 -0.42
N LEU A 52 -6.39 -11.40 -0.46
CA LEU A 52 -5.20 -11.47 0.37
C LEU A 52 -5.56 -11.31 1.86
N ILE A 53 -6.42 -10.34 2.18
CA ILE A 53 -6.89 -10.10 3.55
C ILE A 53 -7.71 -11.30 4.05
N THR A 54 -8.57 -11.87 3.20
CA THR A 54 -9.35 -13.07 3.57
C THR A 54 -8.44 -14.25 3.91
N GLU A 55 -7.40 -14.49 3.11
CA GLU A 55 -6.49 -15.61 3.34
C GLU A 55 -5.63 -15.40 4.60
N LEU A 56 -5.11 -14.19 4.82
CA LEU A 56 -4.43 -13.84 6.06
C LEU A 56 -5.34 -14.05 7.28
N THR A 57 -6.61 -13.67 7.17
CA THR A 57 -7.58 -13.86 8.26
C THR A 57 -7.84 -15.35 8.53
N ARG A 58 -7.93 -16.18 7.48
CA ARG A 58 -8.06 -17.64 7.62
C ARG A 58 -6.84 -18.26 8.31
N ILE A 59 -5.64 -17.83 7.94
CA ILE A 59 -4.40 -18.29 8.59
C ILE A 59 -4.44 -17.95 10.09
N SER A 60 -4.87 -16.74 10.47
CA SER A 60 -5.07 -16.35 11.88
C SER A 60 -5.95 -17.34 12.62
N GLN A 61 -7.08 -17.70 12.01
CA GLN A 61 -8.07 -18.57 12.64
C GLN A 61 -7.56 -20.01 12.77
N SER A 62 -6.77 -20.49 11.80
CA SER A 62 -6.23 -21.85 11.80
C SER A 62 -5.11 -22.09 12.83
N VAL A 63 -4.35 -21.04 13.16
CA VAL A 63 -3.19 -21.16 14.06
C VAL A 63 -3.59 -20.95 15.53
N GLY A 64 -4.86 -20.58 15.81
CA GLY A 64 -5.31 -20.27 17.16
C GLY A 64 -4.62 -19.06 17.77
N THR A 65 -3.88 -18.30 16.96
CA THR A 65 -3.17 -17.09 17.38
C THR A 65 -4.18 -15.98 17.61
N ASP A 66 -4.06 -15.33 18.77
CA ASP A 66 -4.70 -14.05 19.03
C ASP A 66 -4.49 -13.14 17.82
N SER A 67 -5.58 -12.52 17.35
CA SER A 67 -5.60 -11.55 16.23
C SER A 67 -4.60 -10.39 16.39
N SER A 68 -3.94 -10.31 17.55
CA SER A 68 -2.80 -9.47 17.92
C SER A 68 -1.62 -9.49 16.94
N LEU A 69 -1.37 -10.56 16.18
CA LEU A 69 -0.23 -10.61 15.24
C LEU A 69 -0.59 -10.10 13.84
N ILE A 70 -1.78 -10.43 13.33
CA ILE A 70 -2.18 -10.05 11.96
C ILE A 70 -2.67 -8.60 11.87
N THR A 71 -3.31 -8.09 12.92
CA THR A 71 -3.78 -6.70 12.98
C THR A 71 -2.68 -5.66 12.71
N PRO A 72 -1.51 -5.68 13.39
CA PRO A 72 -0.43 -4.72 13.12
C PRO A 72 0.18 -4.89 11.73
N VAL A 73 0.24 -6.10 11.17
CA VAL A 73 0.70 -6.34 9.78
C VAL A 73 -0.24 -5.67 8.77
N LEU A 74 -1.55 -5.86 8.94
CA LEU A 74 -2.55 -5.20 8.09
C LEU A 74 -2.50 -3.67 8.23
N LYS A 75 -2.28 -3.14 9.44
CA LYS A 75 -2.08 -1.70 9.64
C LYS A 75 -0.85 -1.17 8.93
N ALA A 76 0.28 -1.86 9.03
CA ALA A 76 1.52 -1.47 8.35
C ALA A 76 1.35 -1.48 6.82
N PHE A 77 0.65 -2.49 6.28
CA PHE A 77 0.34 -2.57 4.85
C PHE A 77 -0.56 -1.41 4.40
N GLY A 78 -1.58 -1.06 5.18
CA GLY A 78 -2.45 0.09 4.91
C GLY A 78 -1.69 1.42 4.92
N VAL A 79 -0.78 1.62 5.88
CA VAL A 79 0.07 2.82 5.94
C VAL A 79 1.00 2.90 4.73
N CYS A 80 1.59 1.78 4.31
CA CYS A 80 2.44 1.72 3.11
C CYS A 80 1.66 2.17 1.87
N LEU A 81 0.46 1.63 1.67
CA LEU A 81 -0.42 1.97 0.55
C LEU A 81 -0.77 3.46 0.53
N VAL A 82 -1.21 4.02 1.65
CA VAL A 82 -1.60 5.45 1.72
C VAL A 82 -0.39 6.36 1.51
N ALA A 83 0.77 6.03 2.11
CA ALA A 83 2.00 6.81 1.93
C ALA A 83 2.47 6.77 0.47
N GLN A 84 2.38 5.61 -0.19
CA GLN A 84 2.75 5.46 -1.60
C GLN A 84 1.84 6.31 -2.50
N LEU A 85 0.51 6.20 -2.33
CA LEU A 85 -0.44 7.00 -3.08
C LEU A 85 -0.19 8.50 -2.91
N ALA A 86 0.00 8.96 -1.68
CA ALA A 86 0.25 10.37 -1.41
C ALA A 86 1.59 10.85 -2.01
N SER A 87 2.63 10.01 -1.97
CA SER A 87 3.92 10.30 -2.60
C SER A 87 3.79 10.42 -4.13
N ASP A 88 3.11 9.47 -4.76
CA ASP A 88 2.91 9.45 -6.22
C ASP A 88 2.08 10.66 -6.68
N VAL A 89 1.01 11.02 -5.95
CA VAL A 89 0.22 12.24 -6.22
C VAL A 89 1.06 13.51 -6.12
N CYS A 90 1.93 13.62 -5.10
CA CYS A 90 2.84 14.76 -5.00
C CYS A 90 3.87 14.78 -6.14
N ARG A 91 4.34 13.61 -6.59
CA ARG A 91 5.31 13.49 -7.68
C ARG A 91 4.68 13.89 -9.03
N ASP A 92 3.45 13.46 -9.28
CA ASP A 92 2.66 13.83 -10.45
C ASP A 92 2.35 15.34 -10.49
N GLY A 93 2.17 15.96 -9.32
CA GLY A 93 2.07 17.41 -9.17
C GLY A 93 3.40 18.17 -9.34
N GLY A 94 4.49 17.49 -9.70
CA GLY A 94 5.82 18.09 -9.86
C GLY A 94 6.57 18.36 -8.54
N GLN A 95 6.02 17.92 -7.40
CA GLN A 95 6.56 18.20 -6.06
C GLN A 95 7.39 17.03 -5.52
N ALA A 96 8.52 16.73 -6.18
CA ALA A 96 9.39 15.60 -5.81
C ALA A 96 9.93 15.67 -4.36
N ALA A 97 10.19 16.88 -3.85
CA ALA A 97 10.67 17.07 -2.47
C ALA A 97 9.58 16.78 -1.42
N LEU A 98 8.30 17.01 -1.74
CA LEU A 98 7.18 16.63 -0.88
C LEU A 98 6.94 15.11 -0.94
N ALA A 99 7.01 14.53 -2.14
CA ALA A 99 6.88 13.09 -2.35
C ALA A 99 7.90 12.30 -1.51
N SER A 100 9.17 12.72 -1.50
CA SER A 100 10.21 12.06 -0.71
C SER A 100 10.02 12.19 0.81
N ARG A 101 9.48 13.33 1.28
CA ARG A 101 9.14 13.51 2.70
C ARG A 101 8.00 12.59 3.15
N ILE A 102 6.99 12.40 2.30
CA ILE A 102 5.88 11.47 2.56
C ILE A 102 6.39 10.03 2.59
N GLU A 103 7.25 9.65 1.66
CA GLU A 103 7.84 8.31 1.62
C GLU A 103 8.66 8.02 2.89
N LEU A 104 9.46 8.99 3.34
CA LEU A 104 10.20 8.89 4.60
C LEU A 104 9.26 8.75 5.80
N ALA A 105 8.19 9.56 5.87
CA ALA A 105 7.20 9.48 6.95
C ALA A 105 6.51 8.11 6.98
N GLY A 106 6.15 7.55 5.81
CA GLY A 106 5.59 6.21 5.68
C GLY A 106 6.54 5.13 6.19
N LYS A 107 7.81 5.18 5.80
CA LYS A 107 8.84 4.24 6.28
C LYS A 107 9.00 4.29 7.80
N VAL A 108 9.06 5.49 8.38
CA VAL A 108 9.16 5.67 9.84
C VAL A 108 7.91 5.11 10.54
N ALA A 109 6.71 5.38 10.02
CA ALA A 109 5.47 4.87 10.58
C ALA A 109 5.40 3.32 10.54
N ILE A 110 5.87 2.69 9.45
CA ILE A 110 5.96 1.22 9.35
C ILE A 110 6.91 0.66 10.42
N VAL A 111 8.09 1.27 10.60
CA VAL A 111 9.05 0.85 11.64
C VAL A 111 8.42 0.95 13.03
N LEU A 112 7.70 2.04 13.31
CA LEU A 112 7.02 2.25 14.59
C LEU A 112 5.92 1.21 14.84
N LEU A 113 5.16 0.85 13.80
CA LEU A 113 4.13 -0.21 13.86
C LEU A 113 4.72 -1.61 13.99
N THR A 114 5.97 -1.81 13.57
CA THR A 114 6.67 -3.09 13.68
C THR A 114 7.30 -3.29 15.06
N LEU A 115 7.56 -2.22 15.81
CA LEU A 115 8.12 -2.28 17.16
C LEU A 115 7.33 -3.19 18.14
N PRO A 116 5.98 -3.10 18.25
CA PRO A 116 5.21 -4.02 19.10
C PRO A 116 5.28 -5.47 18.61
N LEU A 117 5.38 -5.71 17.29
CA LEU A 117 5.57 -7.05 16.76
C LEU A 117 6.92 -7.63 17.19
N LEU A 118 7.98 -6.83 17.15
CA LEU A 118 9.31 -7.24 17.60
C LEU A 118 9.29 -7.63 19.09
N GLN A 119 8.63 -6.84 19.94
CA GLN A 119 8.47 -7.16 21.37
C GLN A 119 7.79 -8.51 21.57
N ARG A 120 6.70 -8.79 20.84
CA ARG A 120 5.99 -10.08 20.94
C ARG A 120 6.87 -11.26 20.53
N VAL A 121 7.66 -11.11 19.48
CA VAL A 121 8.56 -12.17 19.02
C VAL A 121 9.67 -12.43 20.05
N LEU A 122 10.22 -11.37 20.65
CA LEU A 122 11.21 -11.49 21.71
C LEU A 122 10.63 -12.17 22.96
N ASP A 123 9.44 -11.76 23.40
CA ASP A 123 8.75 -12.38 24.54
C ASP A 123 8.50 -13.88 24.32
N LEU A 124 8.02 -14.26 23.12
CA LEU A 124 7.83 -15.66 22.75
C LEU A 124 9.15 -16.43 22.77
N SER A 125 10.23 -15.84 22.27
CA SER A 125 11.55 -16.47 22.26
C SER A 125 12.07 -16.70 23.67
N VAL A 126 11.90 -15.73 24.57
CA VAL A 126 12.31 -15.82 25.97
C VAL A 126 11.48 -16.85 26.73
N ASN A 127 10.16 -16.91 26.51
CA ASN A 127 9.30 -17.93 27.13
C ASN A 127 9.72 -19.34 26.73
N ILE A 128 9.98 -19.56 25.43
CA ILE A 128 10.43 -20.87 24.93
C ILE A 128 11.79 -21.26 25.55
N ILE A 129 12.72 -20.31 25.69
CA ILE A 129 14.03 -20.55 26.32
C ILE A 129 13.89 -20.86 27.82
N ASN A 130 12.98 -20.18 28.52
CA ASN A 130 12.72 -20.40 29.94
C ASN A 130 11.87 -21.66 30.24
N GLY A 131 11.46 -22.41 29.20
CA GLY A 131 10.75 -23.67 29.36
C GLY A 131 9.33 -23.54 29.90
N VAL A 132 8.68 -22.39 29.69
CA VAL A 132 7.26 -22.16 29.97
C VAL A 132 6.45 -22.27 28.68
#